data_AF-A0A2I0D076-F1
#
_entry.id   AF-A0A2I0D076-F1
#
_cell.length_a   1.000
_cell.length_b   1.000
_cell.length_c   1.000
_cell.angle_alpha   90.00
_cell.angle_beta   90.00
_cell.angle_gamma   90.00
#
_symmetry.space_group_name_H-M   'P 1'
#
loop_
_entity.id
_entity.type
_entity.pdbx_description
1 polymer ?
#
loop_
_entity_poly.entity_id
_entity_poly.type
_entity_poly.pdbx_seq_one_letter_code
_entity_poly.pdbx_strand_id
1 'polypeptide(L)'
;MGTITISIDDDTERRFREVAKKKLGQRKGYLGKATTEALETWLRKQAQEEIANDALALLATGYDLGKKMYQERKDLYDRTTGID
;
A
#
# COMPACT_ATOMS: atom_id res chain seq x y z
N MET A 1 24.48 1.05 4.31
CA MET A 1 23.76 -0.21 4.05
C MET A 1 23.74 -0.97 5.36
N GLY A 2 22.56 -1.17 5.96
CA GLY A 2 22.44 -1.99 7.17
C GLY A 2 22.66 -3.46 6.81
N THR A 3 23.22 -4.25 7.74
CA THR A 3 23.37 -5.70 7.59
C THR A 3 22.49 -6.38 8.63
N ILE A 4 21.68 -7.31 8.17
CA ILE A 4 20.89 -8.20 9.04
C ILE A 4 21.28 -9.64 8.71
N THR A 5 21.49 -10.44 9.75
CA THR A 5 21.72 -11.89 9.61
C THR A 5 20.42 -12.59 9.96
N ILE A 6 19.87 -13.34 9.01
CA ILE A 6 18.60 -14.05 9.16
C ILE A 6 18.77 -15.51 8.75
N SER A 7 18.08 -16.39 9.46
CA SER A 7 17.93 -17.80 9.07
C SER A 7 16.57 -17.96 8.38
N ILE A 8 16.59 -18.62 7.22
CA ILE A 8 15.40 -18.89 6.40
C ILE A 8 15.37 -20.41 6.19
N ASP A 9 14.18 -20.99 6.07
CA ASP A 9 14.07 -22.40 5.71
C ASP A 9 14.66 -22.68 4.32
N ASP A 10 15.22 -23.87 4.15
CA ASP A 10 15.99 -24.25 2.96
C ASP A 10 15.14 -24.23 1.68
N ASP A 11 13.85 -24.59 1.75
CA ASP A 11 12.97 -24.56 0.58
C ASP A 11 12.72 -23.14 0.10
N THR A 12 12.40 -22.23 1.03
CA THR A 12 12.21 -20.82 0.74
C THR A 12 13.47 -20.18 0.20
N GLU A 13 14.65 -20.44 0.80
CA GLU A 13 15.93 -19.92 0.31
C GLU A 13 16.20 -20.36 -1.13
N ARG A 14 16.03 -21.66 -1.39
CA ARG A 14 16.25 -22.24 -2.72
C ARG A 14 15.32 -21.61 -3.76
N ARG A 15 14.03 -21.56 -3.48
CA ARG A 15 13.02 -20.98 -4.38
C ARG A 15 13.27 -19.49 -4.60
N PHE A 16 13.61 -18.75 -3.55
CA PHE A 16 13.96 -17.34 -3.65
C PHE A 16 15.16 -17.12 -4.57
N ARG A 17 16.22 -17.92 -4.39
CA ARG A 17 17.44 -17.85 -5.21
C ARG A 17 17.15 -18.16 -6.67
N GLU A 18 16.33 -19.16 -6.99
CA GLU A 18 15.93 -19.47 -8.36
C GLU A 18 15.15 -18.34 -9.02
N VAL A 19 14.17 -17.76 -8.32
CA VAL A 19 13.38 -16.63 -8.83
C VAL A 19 14.26 -15.40 -9.02
N ALA A 20 15.13 -15.09 -8.05
CA ALA A 20 16.05 -13.97 -8.13
C ALA A 20 17.02 -14.12 -9.32
N LYS A 21 17.54 -15.33 -9.57
CA LYS A 21 18.37 -15.63 -10.75
C LYS A 21 17.60 -15.39 -12.05
N LYS A 22 16.36 -15.87 -12.16
CA LYS A 22 15.52 -15.70 -13.36
C LYS A 22 15.20 -14.23 -13.63
N LYS A 23 14.90 -13.45 -12.59
CA LYS A 23 14.44 -12.05 -12.71
C LYS A 23 15.59 -11.06 -12.91
N LEU A 24 16.70 -11.21 -12.19
CA LEU A 24 17.79 -10.23 -12.15
C LEU A 24 19.06 -10.69 -12.88
N GLY A 25 19.09 -11.96 -13.31
CA GLY A 25 20.30 -12.60 -13.81
C GLY A 25 21.29 -12.92 -12.70
N GLN A 26 22.30 -13.73 -13.02
CA GLN A 26 23.25 -14.27 -12.06
C GLN A 26 24.48 -13.34 -11.86
N ARG A 27 24.24 -12.04 -11.65
CA ARG A 27 25.31 -11.03 -11.47
C ARG A 27 25.63 -10.82 -9.99
N LYS A 28 26.85 -10.39 -9.66
CA LYS A 28 27.25 -10.09 -8.27
C LYS A 28 26.23 -9.17 -7.59
N GLY A 29 25.74 -9.57 -6.42
CA GLY A 29 24.77 -8.80 -5.63
C GLY A 29 23.29 -9.00 -5.99
N TYR A 30 22.93 -9.91 -6.91
CA TYR A 30 21.53 -10.14 -7.29
C TYR A 30 20.64 -10.54 -6.10
N LEU A 31 21.16 -11.34 -5.16
CA LEU A 31 20.42 -11.73 -3.95
C LEU A 31 20.16 -10.53 -3.05
N GLY A 32 21.18 -9.72 -2.77
CA GLY A 32 21.00 -8.51 -1.97
C GLY A 32 19.95 -7.58 -2.57
N LYS A 33 19.99 -7.38 -3.90
CA LYS A 33 18.98 -6.58 -4.60
C LYS A 33 17.57 -7.19 -4.49
N ALA A 34 17.44 -8.49 -4.69
CA ALA A 34 16.17 -9.19 -4.54
C ALA A 34 15.64 -9.12 -3.10
N THR A 35 16.53 -9.22 -2.10
CA THR A 35 16.17 -9.14 -0.68
C THR A 35 15.67 -7.75 -0.34
N THR A 36 16.36 -6.70 -0.79
CA THR A 36 15.89 -5.32 -0.62
C THR A 36 14.52 -5.11 -1.24
N GLU A 37 14.31 -5.57 -2.48
CA GLU A 37 13.03 -5.45 -3.18
C GLU A 37 11.90 -6.19 -2.44
N ALA A 38 12.17 -7.39 -1.93
CA ALA A 38 11.22 -8.17 -1.16
C ALA A 38 10.83 -7.47 0.16
N LEU A 39 11.82 -6.92 0.88
CA LEU A 39 11.59 -6.18 2.13
C LEU A 39 10.78 -4.90 1.88
N GLU A 40 11.11 -4.12 0.84
CA GLU A 40 10.35 -2.93 0.46
C GLU A 40 8.90 -3.26 0.10
N THR A 41 8.69 -4.36 -0.63
CA THR A 41 7.34 -4.82 -1.01
C THR A 41 6.54 -5.22 0.22
N TRP A 42 7.17 -5.93 1.17
CA TRP A 42 6.51 -6.32 2.41
C TRP A 42 6.13 -5.10 3.26
N LEU A 43 7.05 -4.14 3.45
CA LEU A 43 6.77 -2.90 4.20
C LEU A 43 5.59 -2.12 3.59
N ARG A 44 5.56 -1.97 2.26
CA ARG A 44 4.44 -1.30 1.58
C ARG A 44 3.12 -2.02 1.79
N LYS A 45 3.13 -3.36 1.76
CA LYS A 45 1.94 -4.16 2.03
C LYS A 45 1.42 -3.91 3.44
N GLN A 46 2.29 -3.91 4.45
CA GLN A 46 1.89 -3.67 5.84
C GLN A 46 1.32 -2.25 6.04
N ALA A 47 1.97 -1.23 5.47
CA ALA A 47 1.45 0.13 5.53
C ALA A 47 0.06 0.27 4.86
N GLN A 48 -0.14 -0.40 3.71
CA GLN A 48 -1.43 -0.36 3.02
C GLN A 48 -2.55 -1.07 3.81
N GLU A 49 -2.20 -2.16 4.51
CA GLU A 49 -3.12 -2.91 5.35
C GLU A 49 -3.57 -2.10 6.58
N GLU A 50 -2.64 -1.37 7.21
CA GLU A 50 -2.93 -0.42 8.29
C GLU A 50 -3.90 0.68 7.83
N ILE A 51 -3.61 1.36 6.72
CA ILE A 51 -4.49 2.39 6.14
C ILE A 51 -5.89 1.84 5.85
N ALA A 52 -5.98 0.61 5.32
CA ALA A 52 -7.26 0.00 5.03
C ALA A 52 -8.07 -0.28 6.30
N ASN A 53 -7.42 -0.77 7.35
CA ASN A 53 -8.05 -1.03 8.64
C ASN A 53 -8.53 0.28 9.30
N ASP A 54 -7.73 1.34 9.26
CA ASP A 54 -8.11 2.65 9.77
C ASP A 54 -9.32 3.23 9.02
N ALA A 55 -9.32 3.12 7.69
CA ALA A 55 -10.45 3.55 6.88
C ALA A 55 -11.74 2.76 7.21
N LEU A 56 -11.63 1.45 7.41
CA LEU A 56 -12.75 0.61 7.84
C LEU A 56 -13.23 0.99 9.24
N ALA A 57 -12.33 1.31 10.17
CA ALA A 57 -12.69 1.77 11.51
C ALA A 57 -13.46 3.10 11.46
N LEU A 58 -13.00 4.07 10.65
CA LEU A 58 -13.70 5.34 10.45
C LEU A 58 -15.10 5.16 9.85
N LEU A 59 -15.26 4.23 8.90
CA LEU A 59 -16.57 3.88 8.37
C LEU A 59 -17.47 3.26 9.45
N ALA A 60 -16.93 2.39 10.30
CA ALA A 60 -17.67 1.73 11.36
C ALA A 60 -18.10 2.69 12.48
N THR A 61 -17.31 3.72 12.79
CA THR A 61 -17.70 4.73 13.80
C THR A 61 -18.94 5.52 13.38
N GLY A 62 -19.26 5.56 12.09
CA GLY A 62 -20.32 6.39 11.55
C GLY A 62 -19.94 7.87 11.62
N TYR A 63 -20.21 8.63 10.56
CA TYR A 63 -19.97 10.07 10.55
C TYR A 63 -21.29 10.77 10.22
N ASP A 64 -21.68 11.71 11.08
CA ASP A 64 -22.81 12.59 10.80
C ASP A 64 -22.38 13.61 9.72
N LEU A 65 -22.77 13.34 8.48
CA LEU A 65 -22.53 14.23 7.34
C LEU A 65 -23.41 15.50 7.40
N GLY A 66 -24.19 15.68 8.47
CA GLY A 66 -25.14 16.76 8.62
C GLY A 66 -26.34 16.60 7.68
N LYS A 67 -27.15 17.65 7.59
CA LYS A 67 -28.29 17.66 6.66
C LYS A 67 -27.78 17.68 5.22
N LYS A 68 -28.38 16.84 4.37
CA LYS A 68 -28.12 16.86 2.92
C LYS A 68 -28.53 18.22 2.34
N MET A 69 -27.54 19.07 2.05
CA MET A 69 -27.76 20.46 1.58
C MET A 69 -28.23 20.54 0.13
N TYR A 70 -28.06 19.47 -0.65
CA TYR A 70 -28.29 19.44 -2.10
C TYR A 70 -28.97 18.13 -2.48
N GLN A 71 -30.06 18.18 -3.25
CA GLN A 71 -30.80 16.99 -3.67
C GLN A 71 -30.30 16.46 -5.01
N GLU A 72 -29.97 17.37 -5.92
CA GLU A 72 -29.50 17.07 -7.27
C GLU A 72 -28.08 17.60 -7.50
N ARG A 73 -27.33 16.98 -8.42
CA ARG A 73 -25.95 17.35 -8.75
C ARG A 73 -25.83 18.81 -9.23
N LYS A 74 -26.88 19.33 -9.87
CA LYS A 74 -26.93 20.71 -10.37
C LYS A 74 -26.88 21.74 -9.23
N ASP A 75 -27.49 21.42 -8.08
CA ASP A 75 -27.56 22.31 -6.91
C ASP A 75 -26.17 22.57 -6.30
N LEU A 76 -25.20 21.68 -6.54
CA LEU A 76 -23.82 21.81 -6.07
C LEU A 76 -22.99 22.80 -6.92
N TYR A 77 -23.34 22.96 -8.20
CA TYR A 77 -22.59 23.78 -9.15
C TYR A 77 -23.26 25.13 -9.44
N ASP A 78 -24.56 25.27 -9.15
CA ASP A 78 -25.23 26.56 -9.17
C ASP A 78 -24.76 27.41 -7.98
N ARG A 79 -23.66 28.13 -8.20
CA ARG A 79 -23.41 29.37 -7.47
C ARG A 79 -24.50 30.34 -7.91
N THR A 80 -25.61 30.39 -7.17
CA THR A 80 -26.57 31.48 -7.29
C THR A 80 -25.86 32.77 -6.85
N THR A 81 -25.19 33.42 -7.81
CA THR A 81 -25.03 34.87 -7.83
C THR A 81 -26.43 35.44 -7.95
N GLY A 82 -27.04 35.77 -6.83
CA GLY A 82 -28.37 36.34 -6.76
C GLY A 82 -28.59 36.95 -5.38
N ILE A 83 -27.96 38.09 -5.14
CA ILE A 83 -28.48 39.09 -4.21
C ILE A 83 -28.70 40.34 -5.06
N ASP A 84 -29.95 40.51 -5.49
CA ASP A 84 -30.61 41.82 -5.54
C ASP A 84 -30.97 42.22 -4.09
#